data_AF-A0A1E7ILG2-F1
#
_entry.id   AF-A0A1E7ILG2-F1
#
_cell.length_a   1.000
_cell.length_b   1.000
_cell.length_c   1.000
_cell.angle_alpha   90.00
_cell.angle_beta   90.00
_cell.angle_gamma   90.00
#
_symmetry.space_group_name_H-M   'P 1'
#
loop_
_entity.id
_entity.type
_entity.pdbx_description
1 polymer ?
#
loop_
_entity_poly.entity_id
_entity_poly.type
_entity_poly.pdbx_seq_one_letter_code
_entity_poly.pdbx_strand_id
1 'polypeptide(L)'
;MKLSKKDWIVGGVMFAVGAFLYVGTLKKLGNDVPATAVHQVFYQQLQQGGSRIELEKGCAECHEIATLPSSHPHKLECMVCHRLK
;
A
#
# COMPACT_ATOMS: atom_id res chain seq x y z
N MET A 1 15.15 2.25 37.07
CA MET A 1 15.83 2.70 35.83
C MET A 1 15.47 4.16 35.61
N LYS A 2 16.44 5.09 35.56
CA LYS A 2 16.18 6.52 35.31
C LYS A 2 16.40 6.77 33.82
N LEU A 3 15.35 7.16 33.11
CA LEU A 3 15.47 7.63 31.73
C LEU A 3 16.33 8.90 31.71
N SER A 4 17.43 8.83 30.99
CA SER A 4 18.33 9.94 30.73
C SER A 4 17.67 10.94 29.79
N LYS A 5 18.15 12.19 29.77
CA LYS A 5 17.73 13.19 28.78
C LYS A 5 17.93 12.68 27.33
N LYS A 6 18.92 11.82 27.10
CA LYS A 6 19.13 11.15 25.82
C LYS A 6 17.99 10.20 25.43
N ASP A 7 17.41 9.49 26.40
CA ASP A 7 16.33 8.53 26.13
C ASP A 7 15.04 9.27 25.74
N TRP A 8 14.80 10.44 26.33
CA TRP A 8 13.70 11.34 25.93
C TRP A 8 13.85 11.88 24.52
N ILE A 9 15.08 12.23 24.12
CA ILE A 9 15.35 12.69 22.74
C ILE A 9 15.12 11.54 21.75
N VAL A 10 15.66 10.36 22.02
CA VAL A 10 15.49 9.17 21.17
C VAL A 10 14.01 8.79 21.06
N GLY A 11 13.29 8.76 22.19
CA GLY A 11 11.85 8.52 22.22
C GLY A 11 11.06 9.56 21.43
N GLY A 12 11.42 10.84 21.54
CA GLY A 12 10.81 11.93 20.79
C GLY A 12 11.01 11.78 19.27
N VAL A 13 12.21 11.43 18.81
CA VAL A 13 12.48 11.19 17.38
C VAL A 13 11.70 9.97 16.88
N MET A 14 11.70 8.87 17.62
CA MET A 14 10.93 7.67 17.27
C MET A 14 9.44 7.97 17.14
N PHE A 15 8.89 8.72 18.09
CA PHE A 15 7.49 9.15 18.04
C PHE A 15 7.22 10.06 16.83
N ALA A 16 8.10 11.02 16.55
CA ALA A 16 7.95 11.92 15.41
C ALA A 16 7.99 11.17 14.07
N VAL A 17 8.93 10.24 13.89
CA VAL A 17 9.01 9.40 12.69
C VAL A 17 7.77 8.50 12.58
N GLY A 18 7.36 7.85 13.67
CA GLY A 18 6.16 7.01 13.68
C GLY A 18 4.89 7.78 13.33
N ALA A 19 4.71 8.98 13.90
CA ALA A 19 3.58 9.85 13.60
C ALA A 19 3.60 10.32 12.13
N PHE A 20 4.77 10.68 11.60
CA PHE A 20 4.93 11.09 10.21
C PHE A 20 4.55 9.95 9.23
N LEU A 21 5.03 8.73 9.49
CA LEU A 21 4.69 7.56 8.68
C LEU A 21 3.19 7.25 8.76
N TYR A 22 2.59 7.30 9.96
CA TYR A 22 1.17 7.06 10.14
C TYR A 22 0.30 8.04 9.34
N VAL A 23 0.59 9.35 9.41
CA VAL A 23 -0.12 10.37 8.62
C VAL A 23 0.03 10.10 7.11
N GLY A 24 1.19 9.63 6.67
CA GLY A 24 1.41 9.22 5.27
C GLY A 24 0.46 8.10 4.81
N THR A 25 0.19 7.11 5.66
CA THR A 25 -0.70 5.98 5.33
C THR A 25 -2.18 6.34 5.19
N LEU A 26 -2.60 7.49 5.74
CA LEU A 26 -3.99 7.94 5.65
C LEU A 26 -4.35 8.49 4.27
N LYS A 27 -3.38 8.91 3.47
CA LYS A 27 -3.63 9.39 2.11
C LYS A 27 -3.99 8.23 1.19
N LYS A 28 -5.13 8.34 0.50
CA LYS A 28 -5.44 7.47 -0.64
C LYS A 28 -4.53 7.85 -1.81
N LEU A 29 -3.64 6.93 -2.18
CA LEU A 29 -2.71 7.10 -3.30
C LEU A 29 -3.38 6.82 -4.65
N GLY A 30 -4.34 5.90 -4.69
CA GLY A 30 -5.14 5.59 -5.87
C GLY A 30 -6.58 5.21 -5.51
N ASN A 31 -7.38 4.98 -6.54
CA ASN A 31 -8.73 4.44 -6.40
C ASN A 31 -8.67 2.99 -5.91
N ASP A 32 -9.59 2.59 -5.04
CA ASP A 32 -9.70 1.21 -4.59
C ASP A 32 -10.09 0.31 -5.79
N VAL A 33 -9.62 -0.95 -5.82
CA VAL A 33 -9.97 -1.89 -6.89
C VAL A 33 -11.49 -2.12 -6.86
N PRO A 34 -12.18 -2.25 -8.00
CA PRO A 34 -13.62 -2.43 -7.99
C PRO A 34 -14.00 -3.87 -7.63
N ALA A 35 -14.98 -4.06 -6.75
CA ALA A 35 -15.54 -5.38 -6.39
C ALA A 35 -16.49 -5.90 -7.48
N THR A 36 -15.96 -6.10 -8.69
CA THR A 36 -16.69 -6.62 -9.85
C THR A 36 -16.38 -8.09 -10.06
N ALA A 37 -17.21 -8.80 -10.84
CA ALA A 37 -17.02 -10.23 -11.11
C ALA A 37 -15.61 -10.59 -11.61
N VAL A 38 -15.01 -9.75 -12.46
CA VAL A 38 -13.66 -9.97 -13.01
C VAL A 38 -12.54 -9.73 -11.99
N HIS A 39 -12.78 -8.91 -10.96
CA HIS A 39 -11.81 -8.61 -9.91
C HIS A 39 -12.01 -9.45 -8.64
N GLN A 40 -13.16 -10.10 -8.49
CA GLN A 40 -13.53 -10.87 -7.30
C GLN A 40 -12.52 -11.96 -6.95
N VAL A 41 -11.87 -12.55 -7.96
CA VAL A 41 -10.82 -13.56 -7.78
C VAL A 41 -9.68 -13.04 -6.89
N PHE A 42 -9.26 -11.78 -7.09
CA PHE A 42 -8.18 -11.18 -6.30
C PHE A 42 -8.58 -10.94 -4.84
N TYR A 43 -9.85 -10.57 -4.60
CA TYR A 43 -10.40 -10.46 -3.24
C TYR A 43 -10.39 -11.80 -2.51
N GLN A 44 -10.86 -12.86 -3.17
CA GLN A 44 -10.92 -14.20 -2.59
C GLN A 44 -9.51 -14.72 -2.28
N GLN A 45 -8.58 -14.58 -3.22
CA GLN A 45 -7.20 -15.04 -3.03
C GLN A 45 -6.51 -14.25 -1.90
N LEU A 46 -6.74 -12.94 -1.79
CA LEU A 46 -6.19 -12.15 -0.67
C LEU A 46 -6.79 -12.60 0.68
N GLN A 47 -8.09 -12.87 0.74
CA GLN A 47 -8.76 -13.37 1.95
C GLN A 47 -8.27 -14.76 2.37
N GLN A 48 -7.84 -15.58 1.41
CA GLN A 48 -7.26 -16.91 1.65
C GLN A 48 -5.77 -16.86 2.07
N GLY A 49 -5.21 -15.67 2.31
CA GLY A 49 -3.81 -15.50 2.70
C GLY A 49 -2.84 -15.44 1.52
N GLY A 50 -3.34 -15.20 0.31
CA GLY A 50 -2.52 -14.96 -0.87
C GLY A 50 -1.59 -13.75 -0.68
N SER A 51 -0.38 -13.85 -1.24
CA SER A 51 0.58 -12.75 -1.25
C SER A 51 0.11 -11.66 -2.22
N ARG A 52 0.15 -10.40 -1.77
CA ARG A 52 -0.15 -9.23 -2.62
C ARG A 52 0.78 -9.17 -3.83
N ILE A 53 2.06 -9.50 -3.66
CA ILE A 53 3.07 -9.46 -4.72
C ILE A 53 2.72 -10.46 -5.83
N GLU A 54 2.21 -11.64 -5.46
CA GLU A 54 1.77 -12.65 -6.41
C GLU A 54 0.49 -12.23 -7.14
N LEU A 55 -0.46 -11.62 -6.42
CA LEU A 55 -1.73 -11.16 -6.97
C LEU A 55 -1.55 -10.03 -7.98
N GLU A 56 -0.65 -9.08 -7.69
CA GLU A 56 -0.36 -7.94 -8.55
C GLU A 56 0.15 -8.35 -9.94
N LYS A 57 0.79 -9.53 -10.08
CA LYS A 57 1.24 -10.05 -11.38
C LYS A 57 0.06 -10.25 -12.35
N GLY A 58 -1.10 -10.66 -11.84
CA GLY A 58 -2.31 -10.84 -12.65
C GLY A 58 -2.94 -9.52 -13.11
N CYS A 59 -2.66 -8.40 -12.46
CA CYS A 59 -3.18 -7.09 -12.88
C CYS A 59 -2.67 -6.70 -14.28
N ALA A 60 -1.40 -7.04 -14.58
CA ALA A 60 -0.76 -6.70 -15.84
C ALA A 60 -1.30 -7.50 -17.04
N GLU A 61 -2.09 -8.56 -16.80
CA GLU A 61 -2.72 -9.34 -17.88
C GLU A 61 -3.80 -8.53 -18.62
N CYS A 62 -4.43 -7.57 -17.94
CA CYS A 62 -5.47 -6.71 -18.51
C CYS A 62 -5.13 -5.22 -18.43
N HIS A 63 -4.33 -4.78 -17.46
CA HIS A 63 -3.90 -3.39 -17.30
C HIS A 63 -2.49 -3.19 -17.83
N GLU A 64 -2.40 -2.91 -19.13
CA GLU A 64 -1.12 -2.63 -19.77
C GLU A 64 -0.58 -1.25 -19.35
N ILE A 65 0.67 -1.20 -18.90
CA ILE A 65 1.31 0.00 -18.33
C ILE A 65 1.31 1.16 -19.31
N ALA A 66 1.49 0.87 -20.61
CA ALA A 66 1.49 1.87 -21.66
C ALA A 66 0.14 2.61 -21.81
N THR A 67 -0.94 2.01 -21.31
CA THR A 67 -2.29 2.60 -21.35
C THR A 67 -2.63 3.43 -20.12
N LEU A 68 -1.77 3.39 -19.09
CA LEU A 68 -1.98 4.15 -17.87
C LEU A 68 -1.73 5.65 -18.10
N PRO A 69 -2.38 6.53 -17.31
CA PRO A 69 -2.14 7.97 -17.40
C PRO A 69 -0.66 8.31 -17.27
N SER A 70 -0.20 9.38 -17.92
CA SER A 70 1.19 9.85 -17.82
C SER A 70 1.62 10.24 -16.40
N SER A 71 0.66 10.51 -15.52
CA SER A 71 0.87 10.75 -14.10
C SER A 71 0.98 9.48 -13.25
N HIS A 72 0.75 8.30 -13.83
CA HIS A 72 0.84 7.03 -13.13
C HIS A 72 2.31 6.69 -12.83
N PRO A 73 2.64 6.25 -11.60
CA PRO A 73 3.99 5.81 -11.28
C PRO A 73 4.48 4.70 -12.22
N HIS A 74 5.76 4.72 -12.60
CA HIS A 74 6.33 3.67 -13.45
C HIS A 74 6.47 2.32 -12.75
N LYS A 75 6.38 2.29 -11.42
CA LYS A 75 6.55 1.07 -10.63
C LYS A 75 5.21 0.34 -10.47
N LEU A 76 5.22 -0.96 -10.78
CA LEU A 76 4.06 -1.85 -10.67
C LEU A 76 3.90 -2.37 -9.24
N GLU A 77 3.44 -1.50 -8.34
CA GLU A 77 3.01 -1.88 -6.99
C GLU A 77 1.51 -1.58 -6.86
N CYS A 78 0.73 -2.28 -7.69
CA CYS A 78 -0.67 -1.94 -7.95
C CYS A 78 -1.49 -1.88 -6.67
N MET A 79 -1.38 -2.89 -5.79
CA MET A 79 -2.17 -3.01 -4.57
C MET A 79 -1.60 -2.22 -3.38
N VAL A 80 -0.45 -1.56 -3.54
CA VAL A 80 0.03 -0.53 -2.59
C VAL A 80 -0.83 0.72 -2.72
N CYS A 81 -1.13 1.13 -3.96
CA CYS A 81 -1.91 2.34 -4.24
C CYS A 81 -3.41 2.06 -4.43
N HIS A 82 -3.74 0.93 -5.06
CA HIS A 82 -5.10 0.47 -5.37
C HIS A 82 -5.50 -0.68 -4.46
N ARG A 83 -6.02 -0.35 -3.28
CA ARG A 83 -6.31 -1.36 -2.25
C ARG A 83 -7.56 -2.17 -2.57
N LEU A 84 -7.53 -3.47 -2.25
CA LEU A 84 -8.72 -4.31 -2.10
C LEU A 84 -9.29 -4.04 -0.70
N LYS A 85 -10.56 -3.61 -0.61
CA LYS A 85 -11.27 -3.32 0.64
C LYS A 85 -12.29 -4.38 0.99
#